data_AF-A0AAP2DRN8-F1
#
_entry.id   AF-A0AAP2DRN8-F1
#
_cell.length_a   1.000
_cell.length_b   1.000
_cell.length_c   1.000
_cell.angle_alpha   90.00
_cell.angle_beta   90.00
_cell.angle_gamma   90.00
#
_symmetry.space_group_name_H-M   'P 1'
#
loop_
_entity.id
_entity.type
_entity.pdbx_description
1 polymer ?
#
loop_
_entity_poly.entity_id
_entity_poly.type
_entity_poly.pdbx_seq_one_letter_code
_entity_poly.pdbx_strand_id
1 'polypeptide(L)'
;MSELFYRAAGAILAPFRYAEREVQHMKEVAKEDIQEFIANLIKLSLISVASLLFLLFISITVAAAINDSANSSYLGWAIVAGFYLLIGIGLYIWRETTRDKKKPVANTRRPAGV
;
A
#
# COMPACT_ATOMS: atom_id res chain seq x y z
N MET A 1 8.71 55.09 29.90
CA MET A 1 9.11 54.79 28.50
C MET A 1 9.46 53.32 28.25
N SER A 2 9.82 52.52 29.27
CA SER A 2 10.18 51.09 29.11
C SER A 2 9.01 50.16 28.76
N GLU A 3 7.78 50.44 29.21
CA GLU A 3 6.61 49.59 28.91
C GLU A 3 6.21 49.54 27.44
N LEU A 4 6.28 50.68 26.73
CA LEU A 4 5.95 50.77 25.31
C LEU A 4 6.92 49.94 24.45
N PHE A 5 8.20 49.93 24.83
CA PHE A 5 9.23 49.17 24.15
C PHE A 5 9.02 47.66 24.31
N TYR A 6 8.62 47.21 25.50
CA TYR A 6 8.31 45.80 25.79
C TYR A 6 7.07 45.31 25.03
N ARG A 7 6.03 46.15 24.93
CA ARG A 7 4.82 45.83 24.16
C ARG A 7 5.08 45.78 22.65
N ALA A 8 5.89 46.71 22.14
CA ALA A 8 6.30 46.72 20.74
C ALA A 8 7.17 45.50 20.38
N ALA A 9 8.14 45.16 21.22
CA ALA A 9 8.97 43.96 21.05
C ALA A 9 8.13 42.66 21.08
N GLY A 10 7.15 42.58 22.00
CA GLY A 10 6.22 41.46 22.07
C GLY A 10 5.32 41.31 20.84
N ALA A 11 4.83 42.43 20.28
CA ALA A 11 3.99 42.43 19.07
C ALA A 11 4.75 41.99 17.82
N ILE A 12 6.04 42.31 17.72
CA ILE A 12 6.91 41.92 16.61
C ILE A 12 7.23 40.42 16.66
N LEU A 13 7.37 39.85 17.86
CA LEU A 13 7.70 38.43 18.06
C LEU A 13 6.48 37.50 18.07
N ALA A 14 5.27 38.04 18.29
CA ALA A 14 4.02 37.28 18.27
C ALA A 14 3.80 36.43 17.00
N PRO A 15 3.98 36.95 15.78
CA PRO A 15 3.82 36.15 14.55
C PRO A 15 4.87 35.03 14.42
N PHE A 16 6.11 35.26 14.87
CA PHE A 16 7.15 34.21 14.86
C PHE A 16 6.83 33.07 15.83
N ARG A 17 6.32 33.41 17.03
CA ARG A 17 5.86 32.40 18.01
C ARG A 17 4.63 31.61 17.55
N TYR A 18 3.74 32.23 16.77
CA TYR A 18 2.62 31.51 16.14
C TYR A 18 3.12 30.55 15.05
N ALA A 19 4.05 31.00 14.20
CA ALA A 19 4.66 30.16 13.18
C ALA A 19 5.41 28.96 13.79
N GLU A 20 6.13 29.14 14.89
CA GLU A 20 6.81 28.04 15.60
C GLU A 20 5.83 27.00 16.15
N ARG A 21 4.71 27.44 16.75
CA ARG A 21 3.68 26.51 17.25
C ARG A 21 3.00 25.75 16.13
N GLU A 22 2.69 26.42 15.03
CA GLU A 22 2.07 25.78 13.86
C GLU A 22 3.01 24.71 13.28
N VAL A 23 4.32 25.01 13.18
CA VAL A 23 5.33 24.06 12.72
C VAL A 23 5.51 22.89 13.70
N GLN A 24 5.42 23.14 15.01
CA GLN A 24 5.47 22.07 16.01
C GLN A 24 4.27 21.13 15.89
N HIS A 25 3.05 21.67 15.80
CA HIS A 25 1.84 20.88 15.59
C HIS A 25 1.90 20.09 14.27
N MET A 26 2.34 20.71 13.18
CA MET A 26 2.54 20.01 11.90
C MET A 26 3.56 18.88 11.99
N LYS A 27 4.63 19.06 12.76
CA LYS A 27 5.65 18.01 12.98
C LYS A 27 5.13 16.85 13.83
N GLU A 28 4.29 17.14 14.82
CA GLU A 28 3.64 16.13 15.66
C GLU A 28 2.64 15.31 14.84
N VAL A 29 1.74 15.97 14.09
CA VAL A 29 0.78 15.30 13.20
C VAL A 29 1.50 14.46 12.15
N ALA A 30 2.54 14.98 11.50
CA ALA A 30 3.32 14.22 10.54
C ALA A 30 4.01 12.99 11.16
N LYS A 31 4.45 13.08 12.43
CA LYS A 31 5.01 11.93 13.14
C LYS A 31 3.95 10.87 13.45
N GLU A 32 2.77 11.28 13.89
CA GLU A 32 1.65 10.37 14.16
C GLU A 32 1.22 9.63 12.89
N ASP A 33 1.03 10.35 11.77
CA ASP A 33 0.68 9.76 10.48
C ASP A 33 1.71 8.73 10.00
N ILE A 34 3.01 9.06 10.13
CA ILE A 34 4.10 8.15 9.76
C ILE A 34 4.12 6.93 10.68
N GLN A 35 3.92 7.11 11.99
CA GLN A 35 3.88 6.02 12.95
C GLN A 35 2.70 5.07 12.69
N GLU A 36 1.52 5.62 12.41
CA GLU A 36 0.34 4.82 12.07
C GLU A 36 0.56 4.05 10.76
N PHE A 37 1.11 4.71 9.74
CA PHE A 37 1.44 4.05 8.48
C PHE A 37 2.44 2.91 8.66
N ILE A 38 3.54 3.13 9.40
CA ILE A 38 4.54 2.10 9.69
C ILE A 38 3.92 0.95 10.49
N ALA A 39 3.10 1.23 11.50
CA ALA A 39 2.44 0.20 12.29
C ALA A 39 1.50 -0.66 11.43
N ASN A 40 0.74 -0.05 10.54
CA ASN A 40 -0.13 -0.77 9.60
C ASN A 40 0.69 -1.58 8.59
N LEU A 41 1.81 -1.06 8.11
CA LEU A 41 2.69 -1.75 7.17
C LEU A 41 3.36 -2.97 7.82
N ILE A 42 3.79 -2.86 9.08
CA ILE A 42 4.33 -3.99 9.85
C ILE A 42 3.27 -5.06 10.06
N LYS A 43 2.05 -4.68 10.52
CA LYS A 43 0.94 -5.62 10.70
C LYS A 43 0.60 -6.35 9.40
N LEU A 44 0.44 -5.60 8.31
CA LEU A 44 0.15 -6.15 6.99
C LEU A 44 1.27 -7.08 6.51
N SER A 45 2.53 -6.68 6.68
CA SER A 45 3.69 -7.49 6.32
C SER A 45 3.71 -8.80 7.10
N LEU A 46 3.49 -8.76 8.42
CA LEU A 46 3.48 -9.95 9.25
C LEU A 46 2.37 -10.94 8.83
N ILE A 47 1.16 -10.43 8.62
CA ILE A 47 0.02 -11.23 8.15
C ILE A 47 0.31 -11.79 6.76
N SER A 48 0.86 -10.97 5.87
CA SER A 48 1.20 -11.37 4.50
C SER A 48 2.24 -12.50 4.51
N VAL A 49 3.34 -12.35 5.25
CA VAL A 49 4.39 -13.37 5.34
C VAL A 49 3.88 -14.65 5.97
N ALA A 50 3.13 -14.56 7.07
CA ALA A 50 2.53 -15.73 7.72
C ALA A 50 1.58 -16.47 6.77
N SER A 51 0.72 -15.73 6.06
CA SER A 51 -0.21 -16.31 5.09
C SER A 51 0.51 -16.97 3.92
N LEU A 52 1.59 -16.36 3.43
CA LEU A 52 2.37 -16.87 2.31
C LEU A 52 3.12 -18.16 2.69
N LEU A 53 3.70 -18.20 3.89
CA LEU A 53 4.29 -19.42 4.45
C LEU A 53 3.25 -20.52 4.64
N PHE A 54 2.10 -20.19 5.23
CA PHE A 54 1.00 -21.13 5.43
C PHE A 54 0.53 -21.73 4.10
N LEU A 55 0.32 -20.89 3.08
CA LEU A 55 -0.06 -21.33 1.74
C LEU A 55 1.00 -22.26 1.13
N LEU A 56 2.28 -21.91 1.27
CA LEU A 56 3.39 -22.73 0.78
C LEU A 56 3.42 -24.10 1.46
N PHE A 57 3.28 -24.15 2.78
CA PHE A 57 3.23 -25.43 3.52
C PHE A 57 2.04 -26.27 3.10
N ILE A 58 0.83 -25.70 3.02
CA ILE A 58 -0.35 -26.42 2.51
C ILE A 58 -0.09 -26.96 1.10
N SER A 59 0.48 -26.14 0.23
CA SER A 59 0.77 -26.54 -1.16
C SER A 59 1.71 -27.75 -1.21
N ILE A 60 2.75 -27.76 -0.37
CA ILE A 60 3.69 -28.89 -0.27
C ILE A 60 3.00 -30.12 0.33
N THR A 61 2.21 -29.95 1.39
CA THR A 61 1.46 -31.04 2.03
C THR A 61 0.47 -31.68 1.06
N VAL A 62 -0.27 -30.88 0.29
CA VAL A 62 -1.20 -31.39 -0.73
C VAL A 62 -0.44 -32.14 -1.83
N ALA A 63 0.68 -31.59 -2.32
CA ALA A 63 1.51 -32.28 -3.31
C ALA A 63 2.02 -33.62 -2.77
N ALA A 64 2.52 -33.64 -1.53
CA ALA A 64 3.00 -34.86 -0.87
C ALA A 64 1.89 -35.89 -0.65
N ALA A 65 0.71 -35.47 -0.19
CA ALA A 65 -0.44 -36.36 -0.01
C ALA A 65 -0.90 -36.98 -1.34
N ILE A 66 -0.91 -36.20 -2.42
CA ILE A 66 -1.23 -36.71 -3.75
C ILE A 66 -0.16 -37.71 -4.22
N ASN A 67 1.13 -37.39 -4.04
CA ASN A 67 2.23 -38.29 -4.41
C ASN A 67 2.11 -39.65 -3.70
N ASP A 68 1.81 -39.65 -2.40
CA ASP A 68 1.64 -40.86 -1.59
C ASP A 68 0.45 -41.70 -2.08
N SER A 69 -0.70 -41.05 -2.30
CA SER A 69 -1.90 -41.74 -2.83
C SER A 69 -1.72 -42.30 -4.25
N ALA A 70 -0.89 -41.65 -5.07
CA ALA A 70 -0.66 -42.01 -6.47
C ALA A 70 0.53 -42.96 -6.66
N ASN A 71 1.23 -43.37 -5.60
CA ASN A 71 2.50 -44.14 -5.66
C ASN A 71 3.51 -43.53 -6.64
N SER A 72 3.54 -42.20 -6.76
CA SER A 72 4.37 -41.49 -7.75
C SER A 72 5.02 -40.28 -7.13
N SER A 73 6.33 -40.15 -7.28
CA SER A 73 7.10 -39.06 -6.67
C SER A 73 6.85 -37.67 -7.28
N TYR A 74 6.19 -37.60 -8.44
CA TYR A 74 6.12 -36.38 -9.26
C TYR A 74 4.70 -35.89 -9.58
N LEU A 75 3.69 -36.75 -9.49
CA LEU A 75 2.32 -36.43 -9.93
C LEU A 75 1.69 -35.29 -9.13
N GLY A 76 1.84 -35.28 -7.81
CA GLY A 76 1.33 -34.23 -6.94
C GLY A 76 1.95 -32.86 -7.21
N TRP A 77 3.26 -32.82 -7.51
CA TRP A 77 3.93 -31.58 -7.92
C TRP A 77 3.42 -31.07 -9.27
N ALA A 78 3.21 -31.98 -10.24
CA ALA A 78 2.69 -31.62 -11.55
C ALA A 78 1.25 -31.07 -11.48
N ILE A 79 0.39 -31.65 -10.63
CA ILE A 79 -0.98 -31.18 -10.41
C ILE A 79 -0.99 -29.80 -9.77
N VAL A 80 -0.20 -29.59 -8.73
CA VAL A 80 -0.09 -28.29 -8.06
C VAL A 80 0.47 -27.23 -9.01
N ALA A 81 1.48 -27.55 -9.82
CA ALA A 81 2.01 -26.65 -10.85
C ALA A 81 0.95 -26.29 -11.91
N GLY A 82 0.19 -27.27 -12.38
CA GLY A 82 -0.91 -27.06 -13.31
C GLY A 82 -2.00 -26.15 -12.73
N PHE A 83 -2.34 -26.33 -11.45
CA PHE A 83 -3.30 -25.47 -10.76
C PHE A 83 -2.84 -24.00 -10.70
N TYR A 84 -1.58 -23.75 -10.33
CA TYR A 84 -1.03 -22.39 -10.33
C TYR A 84 -0.96 -21.78 -11.73
N LEU A 85 -0.69 -22.58 -12.76
CA LEU A 85 -0.70 -22.13 -14.16
C LEU A 85 -2.10 -21.67 -14.60
N LEU A 86 -3.15 -22.43 -14.24
CA LEU A 86 -4.54 -22.04 -14.52
C LEU A 86 -4.92 -20.73 -13.83
N ILE A 87 -4.53 -20.54 -12.57
CA ILE A 87 -4.73 -19.27 -11.87
C ILE A 87 -4.01 -18.13 -12.60
N GLY A 88 -2.76 -18.35 -13.01
CA GLY A 88 -1.97 -17.36 -13.75
C GLY A 88 -2.66 -16.93 -15.06
N ILE A 89 -3.19 -17.88 -15.82
CA ILE A 89 -3.95 -17.60 -17.05
C ILE A 89 -5.23 -16.82 -16.73
N GLY A 90 -5.97 -17.22 -15.70
CA GLY A 90 -7.19 -16.51 -15.29
C GLY A 90 -6.91 -15.05 -14.90
N LEU A 91 -5.85 -14.81 -14.12
CA LEU A 91 -5.42 -13.46 -13.76
C LEU A 91 -4.93 -12.65 -14.96
N TYR A 92 -4.26 -13.29 -15.92
CA TYR A 92 -3.80 -12.66 -17.15
C TYR A 92 -4.98 -12.13 -17.98
N ILE A 93 -6.00 -12.96 -18.20
CA ILE A 93 -7.22 -12.60 -18.95
C ILE A 93 -7.99 -11.48 -18.24
N TRP A 94 -8.12 -11.56 -16.91
CA TRP A 94 -8.80 -10.51 -16.14
C TRP A 94 -8.03 -9.17 -16.20
N ARG A 95 -6.69 -9.22 -16.18
CA ARG A 95 -5.86 -8.03 -16.33
C ARG A 95 -6.04 -7.37 -17.70
N GLU A 96 -6.18 -8.14 -18.77
CA GLU A 96 -6.48 -7.59 -20.11
C GLU A 96 -7.86 -6.93 -20.16
N THR A 97 -8.90 -7.61 -19.65
CA THR A 97 -10.26 -7.06 -19.55
C THR A 97 -10.32 -5.73 -18.77
N THR A 98 -9.52 -5.60 -17.71
CA THR A 98 -9.53 -4.39 -16.88
C THR A 98 -8.75 -3.23 -17.51
N ARG A 99 -7.73 -3.54 -18.34
CA ARG A 99 -6.94 -2.53 -19.06
C ARG A 99 -7.74 -1.83 -20.16
N ASP A 100 -8.64 -2.54 -20.84
CA ASP A 100 -9.47 -1.95 -21.90
C ASP A 100 -10.46 -0.90 -21.39
N LYS A 101 -10.83 -0.94 -20.10
CA LYS A 101 -11.72 0.08 -19.49
C LYS A 101 -11.01 1.38 -19.10
N LYS A 102 -9.68 1.48 -19.25
CA LYS A 102 -8.91 2.70 -18.97
C LYS A 102 -8.34 3.35 -20.23
N LYS A 103 -9.13 3.45 -21.31
CA LYS A 103 -8.84 4.46 -22.33
C LYS A 103 -9.34 5.81 -21.81
N PRO A 104 -8.46 6.76 -21.45
CA PRO A 104 -8.89 8.08 -21.05
C PRO A 104 -9.57 8.73 -22.26
N VAL A 105 -10.77 9.26 -22.06
CA VAL A 105 -11.43 10.13 -23.01
C VAL A 105 -10.49 11.31 -23.25
N ALA A 106 -9.76 11.24 -24.37
CA ALA A 106 -8.89 12.31 -24.81
C ALA A 106 -9.78 13.48 -25.26
N ASN A 107 -9.57 14.61 -24.59
CA ASN A 107 -9.69 15.94 -25.16
C ASN A 107 -11.09 16.40 -25.60
N THR A 108 -11.72 17.18 -24.74
CA THR A 108 -12.55 18.32 -25.21
C THR A 108 -12.29 19.53 -24.31
N ARG A 109 -11.08 20.09 -24.40
CA ARG A 109 -10.90 21.52 -24.06
C ARG A 109 -10.75 22.29 -25.36
N ARG A 110 -11.79 23.08 -25.70
CA ARG A 110 -11.74 24.43 -26.28
C ARG A 110 -13.17 24.93 -26.55
N PRO A 111 -13.72 25.86 -25.75
CA PRO A 111 -14.49 26.94 -26.33
C PRO A 111 -13.47 27.97 -26.87
N ALA A 112 -13.27 27.96 -28.18
CA ALA A 112 -12.52 29.01 -28.85
C ALA A 112 -13.34 29.46 -30.07
N GLY A 113 -14.04 30.58 -29.87
CA GLY A 113 -14.53 31.48 -30.91
C GLY A 113 -15.59 30.94 -31.85
N VAL A 114 -16.84 31.36 -31.63
CA VAL A 114 -17.58 32.21 -32.58
C VAL A 114 -18.50 33.13 -31.78
#